data_AF-A0A2A4J2N6-F1
#
_entry.id   AF-A0A2A4J2N6-F1
#
_cell.length_a   1.000
_cell.length_b   1.000
_cell.length_c   1.000
_cell.angle_alpha   90.00
_cell.angle_beta   90.00
_cell.angle_gamma   90.00
#
_symmetry.space_group_name_H-M   'P 1'
#
loop_
_entity.id
_entity.type
_entity.pdbx_description
1 polymer ?
#
loop_
_entity_poly.entity_id
_entity_poly.type
_entity_poly.pdbx_seq_one_letter_code
_entity_poly.pdbx_strand_id
1 'polypeptide(L)'
;MTTKELYTKGARIWVEHPEKVWESATVTSDYRSGVLIVKIDQSGEIRQIKIKDESKMPPLRNPSLLIGQNDLTSLSYLHEPAVLHNLRVRFCDRNAIYTYCGIVLVAINPYYDLPIYGKL
;
A
#
# COMPACT_ATOMS: atom_id res chain seq x y z
N MET A 1 -16.65 6.11 -14.24
CA MET A 1 -16.60 4.85 -13.49
C MET A 1 -16.28 5.23 -12.05
N THR A 2 -17.22 5.07 -11.12
CA THR A 2 -17.00 5.47 -9.72
C THR A 2 -16.15 4.40 -9.03
N THR A 3 -15.09 4.80 -8.32
CA THR A 3 -14.14 3.90 -7.62
C THR A 3 -14.81 2.90 -6.68
N LYS A 4 -16.05 3.19 -6.26
CA LYS A 4 -16.94 2.34 -5.47
C LYS A 4 -17.10 0.91 -6.01
N GLU A 5 -17.18 0.76 -7.33
CA GLU A 5 -17.43 -0.54 -7.99
C GLU A 5 -16.27 -1.53 -7.78
N LEU A 6 -15.10 -1.03 -7.37
CA LEU A 6 -13.90 -1.83 -7.11
C LEU A 6 -13.88 -2.44 -5.68
N TYR A 7 -14.81 -2.07 -4.80
CA TYR A 7 -14.90 -2.57 -3.43
C TYR A 7 -15.80 -3.81 -3.34
N THR A 8 -15.44 -4.84 -4.11
CA THR A 8 -16.10 -6.15 -4.11
C THR A 8 -15.43 -7.12 -3.15
N LYS A 9 -16.10 -8.23 -2.85
CA LYS A 9 -15.55 -9.31 -2.03
C LYS A 9 -14.21 -9.78 -2.60
N GLY A 10 -13.19 -9.80 -1.74
CA GLY A 10 -11.82 -10.15 -2.11
C GLY A 10 -10.95 -8.96 -2.52
N ALA A 11 -11.51 -7.77 -2.73
CA ALA A 11 -10.73 -6.56 -2.93
C ALA A 11 -9.84 -6.30 -1.71
N ARG A 12 -8.59 -5.91 -1.95
CA ARG A 12 -7.63 -5.57 -0.90
C ARG A 12 -7.54 -4.07 -0.77
N ILE A 13 -7.52 -3.59 0.47
CA ILE A 13 -7.50 -2.17 0.80
C ILE A 13 -6.48 -1.90 1.90
N TRP A 14 -6.20 -0.62 2.11
CA TRP A 14 -5.45 -0.12 3.25
C TRP A 14 -6.39 0.49 4.29
N VAL A 15 -6.10 0.20 5.55
CA VAL A 15 -6.81 0.75 6.71
C VAL A 15 -5.77 1.44 7.61
N GLU A 16 -6.14 2.55 8.23
CA GLU A 16 -5.26 3.26 9.16
C GLU A 16 -4.90 2.37 10.36
N HIS A 17 -3.63 2.45 10.79
CA HIS A 17 -3.11 1.72 11.94
C HIS A 17 -2.25 2.66 12.79
N PRO A 18 -2.41 2.69 14.12
CA PRO A 18 -1.72 3.65 14.99
C PRO A 18 -0.19 3.59 14.92
N GLU A 19 0.40 2.39 14.86
CA GLU A 19 1.87 2.23 14.84
C GLU A 19 2.46 2.10 13.42
N LYS A 20 1.82 1.31 12.54
CA LYS A 20 2.31 1.03 11.18
C LYS A 20 1.90 2.10 10.16
N VAL A 21 1.12 3.11 10.58
CA VAL A 21 0.39 4.08 9.75
C VAL A 21 -0.72 3.42 8.93
N TRP A 22 -0.41 2.32 8.23
CA TRP A 22 -1.34 1.57 7.39
C TRP A 22 -1.21 0.06 7.59
N GLU A 23 -2.33 -0.64 7.55
CA GLU A 23 -2.41 -2.10 7.52
C GLU A 23 -3.28 -2.61 6.38
N SER A 24 -2.98 -3.82 5.89
CA SER A 24 -3.71 -4.44 4.78
C SER A 24 -4.96 -5.16 5.29
N ALA A 25 -6.07 -4.98 4.58
CA ALA A 25 -7.31 -5.68 4.85
C ALA A 25 -7.96 -6.18 3.56
N THR A 26 -8.80 -7.19 3.69
CA THR A 26 -9.55 -7.80 2.58
C THR A 26 -11.04 -7.60 2.79
N VAL A 27 -11.73 -7.07 1.78
CA VAL A 27 -13.18 -6.87 1.78
C VAL A 27 -13.89 -8.23 1.81
N THR A 28 -14.79 -8.43 2.76
CA THR A 28 -15.47 -9.73 2.97
C THR A 28 -16.79 -9.85 2.20
N SER A 29 -17.38 -8.71 1.82
CA SER A 29 -18.66 -8.62 1.11
C SER A 29 -18.69 -7.36 0.25
N ASP A 30 -19.34 -7.42 -0.91
CA ASP A 30 -19.48 -6.28 -1.81
C ASP A 30 -20.07 -5.05 -1.11
N TYR A 31 -19.41 -3.91 -1.27
CA TYR A 31 -19.89 -2.65 -0.72
C TYR A 31 -21.13 -2.17 -1.47
N ARG A 32 -22.24 -2.04 -0.75
CA ARG A 32 -23.51 -1.49 -1.28
C ARG A 32 -23.69 -0.03 -0.86
N SER A 33 -23.68 0.23 0.43
CA SER A 33 -23.72 1.58 1.01
C SER A 33 -23.41 1.55 2.50
N GLY A 34 -22.87 2.65 3.02
CA GLY A 34 -22.82 2.98 4.44
C GLY A 34 -21.79 2.22 5.29
N VAL A 35 -21.61 0.92 5.09
CA VAL A 35 -20.66 0.11 5.87
C VAL A 35 -19.88 -0.82 4.96
N LEU A 36 -18.55 -0.79 5.12
CA LEU A 36 -17.63 -1.73 4.50
C LEU A 36 -17.16 -2.74 5.56
N ILE A 37 -17.33 -4.03 5.29
CA ILE A 37 -16.88 -5.10 6.18
C ILE A 37 -15.59 -5.68 5.63
N VAL A 38 -14.54 -5.68 6.46
CA VAL A 38 -13.21 -6.11 6.07
C VAL A 38 -12.60 -7.04 7.10
N LYS A 39 -11.73 -7.94 6.65
CA LYS A 39 -10.89 -8.78 7.49
C LYS A 39 -9.46 -8.24 7.45
N ILE A 40 -8.89 -7.91 8.60
CA ILE A 40 -7.49 -7.50 8.70
C ILE A 40 -6.59 -8.69 8.36
N ASP A 41 -5.66 -8.50 7.43
CA ASP A 41 -4.88 -9.62 6.87
C ASP A 41 -3.93 -10.25 7.91
N GLN A 42 -3.41 -9.47 8.86
CA GLN A 42 -2.43 -9.93 9.85
C GLN A 42 -3.09 -10.57 11.09
N SER A 43 -4.14 -9.92 11.65
CA SER A 43 -4.80 -10.41 12.87
C SER A 43 -5.97 -11.34 12.58
N GLY A 44 -6.52 -11.32 11.37
CA GLY A 44 -7.75 -12.02 11.03
C GLY A 44 -9.03 -11.39 11.62
N GLU A 45 -8.90 -10.28 12.34
CA GLU A 45 -10.00 -9.52 12.93
C GLU A 45 -10.96 -9.00 11.86
N ILE A 46 -12.27 -9.11 12.10
CA ILE A 46 -13.29 -8.51 11.25
C ILE A 46 -13.61 -7.11 11.77
N ARG A 47 -13.42 -6.09 10.92
CA ARG A 47 -13.78 -4.69 11.22
C ARG A 47 -14.89 -4.20 10.32
N GLN A 48 -15.71 -3.31 10.87
CA GLN A 48 -16.73 -2.57 10.14
C GLN A 48 -16.33 -1.11 10.03
N ILE A 49 -16.15 -0.62 8.80
CA ILE A 49 -15.78 0.76 8.51
C ILE A 49 -17.02 1.48 8.03
N LYS A 50 -17.48 2.48 8.80
CA LYS A 50 -18.62 3.32 8.41
C LYS A 50 -18.19 4.35 7.36
N ILE A 51 -18.75 4.26 6.17
CA ILE A 51 -18.52 5.18 5.05
C ILE A 51 -19.62 6.25 5.09
N LYS A 52 -19.27 7.43 5.61
CA LYS A 52 -20.17 8.61 5.61
C LYS A 52 -20.13 9.37 4.29
N ASP A 53 -19.00 9.31 3.60
CA ASP A 53 -18.70 10.03 2.38
C ASP A 53 -17.97 9.07 1.43
N GLU A 54 -18.62 8.71 0.32
CA GLU A 54 -18.08 7.77 -0.66
C GLU A 54 -16.89 8.34 -1.45
N SER A 55 -16.61 9.64 -1.34
CA SER A 55 -15.36 10.22 -1.87
C SER A 55 -14.14 9.88 -1.00
N LYS A 56 -14.36 9.45 0.25
CA LYS A 56 -13.32 9.12 1.24
C LYS A 56 -13.22 7.62 1.50
N MET A 57 -13.36 6.82 0.44
CA MET A 57 -13.20 5.37 0.55
C MET A 57 -11.75 4.99 0.91
N PRO A 58 -11.54 3.93 1.71
CA PRO A 58 -10.19 3.50 2.08
C PRO A 58 -9.34 3.14 0.85
N PRO A 59 -8.06 3.52 0.75
CA PRO A 59 -7.28 3.33 -0.48
C PRO A 59 -7.19 1.86 -0.92
N LEU A 60 -7.43 1.57 -2.20
CA LEU A 60 -7.26 0.23 -2.77
C LEU A 60 -5.79 -0.18 -2.77
N ARG A 61 -5.52 -1.46 -2.49
CA ARG A 61 -4.17 -2.01 -2.51
C ARG A 61 -3.79 -2.47 -3.91
N ASN A 62 -2.57 -2.14 -4.34
CA ASN A 62 -2.01 -2.63 -5.60
C ASN A 62 -1.88 -4.16 -5.60
N PRO A 63 -2.08 -4.83 -6.76
CA PRO A 63 -1.79 -6.25 -6.91
C PRO A 63 -0.36 -6.60 -6.49
N SER A 64 -0.14 -7.80 -5.96
CA SER A 64 1.17 -8.23 -5.44
C SER A 64 2.28 -8.21 -6.49
N LEU A 65 1.93 -8.40 -7.76
CA LEU A 65 2.86 -8.33 -8.90
C LEU A 65 3.53 -6.95 -9.06
N LEU A 66 2.87 -5.88 -8.60
CA LEU A 66 3.37 -4.51 -8.72
C LEU A 66 4.13 -4.04 -7.47
N ILE A 67 4.36 -4.92 -6.49
CA ILE A 67 5.05 -4.55 -5.25
C ILE A 67 6.57 -4.60 -5.43
N GLY A 68 7.25 -3.55 -4.99
CA GLY A 68 8.70 -3.43 -4.99
C GLY A 68 9.30 -2.98 -6.33
N GLN A 69 8.47 -2.44 -7.23
CA GLN A 69 8.90 -1.86 -8.51
C GLN A 69 10.00 -0.81 -8.33
N ASN A 70 10.89 -0.68 -9.32
CA ASN A 70 12.01 0.27 -9.25
C ASN A 70 11.56 1.73 -9.35
N ASP A 71 10.41 1.98 -9.98
CA ASP A 71 9.77 3.28 -10.07
C ASP A 71 8.35 3.20 -9.50
N LEU A 72 8.02 4.10 -8.58
CA LEU A 72 6.71 4.19 -7.96
C LEU A 72 5.61 4.61 -8.96
N THR A 73 5.95 5.24 -10.07
CA THR A 73 4.96 5.64 -11.11
C THR A 73 4.33 4.45 -11.83
N SER A 74 4.91 3.25 -11.70
CA SER A 74 4.38 2.03 -12.30
C SER A 74 3.23 1.39 -11.50
N LEU A 75 2.84 1.97 -10.36
CA LEU A 75 1.76 1.46 -9.52
C LEU A 75 0.39 1.81 -10.12
N SER A 76 -0.57 0.88 -10.10
CA SER A 76 -1.95 1.14 -10.57
C SER A 76 -2.67 2.16 -9.70
N TYR A 77 -2.44 2.10 -8.38
CA TYR A 77 -2.96 3.06 -7.41
C TYR A 77 -1.77 3.76 -6.74
N LEU A 78 -1.61 5.06 -7.04
CA LEU A 78 -0.55 5.87 -6.48
C LEU A 78 -1.12 6.77 -5.37
N HIS A 79 -0.95 6.31 -4.13
CA HIS A 79 -1.35 7.01 -2.91
C HIS A 79 -0.38 6.66 -1.78
N GLU A 80 -0.51 7.36 -0.65
CA GLU A 80 0.43 7.26 0.47
C GLU A 80 0.71 5.82 0.95
N PRO A 81 -0.29 4.96 1.25
CA PRO A 81 0.01 3.60 1.69
C PRO A 81 0.70 2.74 0.61
N ALA A 82 0.41 2.97 -0.68
CA ALA A 82 1.09 2.26 -1.76
C ALA A 82 2.57 2.62 -1.82
N VAL A 83 2.91 3.91 -1.69
CA VAL A 83 4.29 4.40 -1.64
C VAL A 83 5.01 3.84 -0.42
N LEU A 84 4.44 4.00 0.77
CA LEU A 84 5.03 3.51 2.02
C LEU A 84 5.31 2.01 1.96
N HIS A 85 4.35 1.23 1.47
CA HIS A 85 4.50 -0.22 1.36
C HIS A 85 5.58 -0.62 0.35
N ASN A 86 5.63 0.01 -0.83
CA ASN A 86 6.63 -0.29 -1.85
C ASN A 86 8.04 0.03 -1.34
N LEU A 87 8.25 1.21 -0.76
CA LEU A 87 9.53 1.62 -0.18
C LEU A 87 9.97 0.68 0.95
N ARG A 88 9.04 0.30 1.85
CA ARG A 88 9.33 -0.68 2.91
C ARG A 88 9.79 -2.02 2.33
N VAL A 89 9.09 -2.58 1.35
CA VAL A 89 9.47 -3.87 0.75
C VAL A 89 10.83 -3.78 0.06
N ARG A 90 11.10 -2.69 -0.67
CA ARG A 90 12.42 -2.50 -1.30
C ARG A 90 13.55 -2.39 -0.28
N PHE A 91 13.34 -1.60 0.77
CA PHE A 91 14.35 -1.37 1.79
C PHE A 91 14.56 -2.61 2.67
N CYS A 92 13.49 -3.14 3.28
CA CYS A 92 13.58 -4.21 4.27
C CYS A 92 13.76 -5.60 3.66
N ASP A 93 13.11 -5.89 2.52
CA ASP A 93 13.08 -7.25 1.98
C ASP A 93 14.10 -7.45 0.85
N ARG A 94 14.53 -6.36 0.19
CA ARG A 94 15.43 -6.40 -0.98
C ARG A 94 16.75 -5.64 -0.79
N ASN A 95 16.97 -5.03 0.37
CA ASN A 95 18.14 -4.20 0.67
C ASN A 95 18.40 -3.11 -0.39
N ALA A 96 17.34 -2.58 -1.01
CA ALA A 96 17.42 -1.58 -2.07
C ALA A 96 17.09 -0.19 -1.51
N ILE A 97 18.11 0.66 -1.41
CA ILE A 97 18.00 2.00 -0.80
C ILE A 97 17.57 3.09 -1.79
N TYR A 98 17.68 2.83 -3.09
CA TYR A 98 17.34 3.76 -4.16
C TYR A 98 16.06 3.32 -4.87
N THR A 99 15.11 4.24 -5.02
CA THR A 99 13.84 4.00 -5.70
C THR A 99 13.44 5.24 -6.48
N TYR A 100 13.08 5.10 -7.75
CA TYR A 100 12.56 6.20 -8.54
C TYR A 100 11.11 6.53 -8.17
N CYS A 101 10.77 7.80 -8.29
CA CYS A 101 9.42 8.32 -8.27
C CYS A 101 9.32 9.27 -9.47
N GLY A 102 9.22 8.70 -10.67
CA GLY A 102 9.35 9.42 -11.93
C GLY A 102 10.70 10.13 -12.01
N ILE A 103 10.69 11.46 -12.06
CA ILE A 103 11.91 12.27 -12.17
C ILE A 103 12.68 12.41 -10.85
N VAL A 104 12.08 12.02 -9.72
CA VAL A 104 12.70 12.14 -8.39
C VAL A 104 13.33 10.81 -7.99
N LEU A 105 14.53 10.86 -7.40
CA LEU A 105 15.16 9.70 -6.76
C LEU A 105 14.94 9.76 -5.25
N VAL A 106 14.31 8.72 -4.70
CA VAL A 106 14.20 8.50 -3.25
C VAL A 106 15.41 7.69 -2.79
N ALA A 107 16.14 8.19 -1.81
CA ALA A 107 17.25 7.51 -1.16
C ALA A 107 16.94 7.32 0.34
N ILE A 108 16.95 6.08 0.81
CA ILE A 108 16.70 5.73 2.21
C ILE A 108 18.04 5.37 2.87
N ASN A 109 18.37 6.02 3.98
CA ASN A 109 19.63 5.77 4.69
C ASN A 109 19.68 4.34 5.26
N PRO A 110 20.65 3.48 4.83
CA PRO A 110 20.80 2.14 5.37
C PRO A 110 21.42 2.12 6.78
N TYR A 111 22.15 3.17 7.18
CA TYR A 111 22.97 3.21 8.41
C TYR A 111 24.14 2.19 8.45
N TYR A 112 24.53 1.61 7.32
CA TYR A 112 25.70 0.77 7.17
C TYR A 112 26.28 0.87 5.76
N ASP A 113 27.53 0.45 5.58
CA ASP A 113 28.22 0.51 4.30
C ASP A 113 27.64 -0.50 3.30
N LEU A 114 27.49 -0.06 2.05
CA LEU A 114 27.01 -0.89 0.96
C LEU A 114 28.09 -1.05 -0.12
N PRO A 115 28.32 -2.26 -0.65
CA PRO A 115 29.31 -2.51 -1.70
C PRO A 115 28.81 -2.10 -3.10
N ILE A 116 28.14 -0.96 -3.22
CA ILE A 116 27.49 -0.49 -4.46
C ILE A 116 28.14 0.77 -5.06
N TYR A 117 29.15 1.34 -4.39
CA TYR A 117 29.79 2.59 -4.78
C TYR A 117 31.12 2.39 -5.55
N GLY A 118 31.51 1.14 -5.82
CA GLY A 118 32.78 0.81 -6.51
C GLY A 118 34.02 1.10 -5.66
N LYS A 119 35.20 0.93 -6.26
CA LYS A 119 36.47 1.43 -5.70
C LYS A 119 36.71 2.83 -6.29
N LEU A 120 37.12 3.77 -5.43
CA LEU A 120 37.74 5.03 -5.86
C LEU A 120 39.02 4.74 -6.65
#